data_AF-A0A119W677-F1
#
_entry.id   AF-A0A119W677-F1
#
_cell.length_a   1.000
_cell.length_b   1.000
_cell.length_c   1.000
_cell.angle_alpha   90.00
_cell.angle_beta   90.00
_cell.angle_gamma   90.00
#
_symmetry.space_group_name_H-M   'P 1'
#
loop_
_entity.id
_entity.type
_entity.pdbx_description
1 polymer ?
#
loop_
_entity_poly.entity_id
_entity_poly.type
_entity_poly.pdbx_seq_one_letter_code
_entity_poly.pdbx_strand_id
1 'polypeptide(L)' 'MTNLQTHPGRDGRALAGRADEPKGDPGNTLSRDEIADKVRRLAAFAGAATAGEVARRVAGAWEIAAQPALGSLFQEGSA' A
#
# COMPACT_ATOMS: atom_id res chain seq x y z
N MET A 1 -12.64 -4.69 24.45
CA MET A 1 -12.29 -3.25 24.48
C MET A 1 -12.81 -2.65 23.17
N THR A 2 -13.65 -1.62 23.23
CA THR A 2 -14.40 -1.13 22.06
C THR A 2 -13.63 -0.01 21.36
N ASN A 3 -13.28 -0.19 20.08
CA ASN A 3 -12.57 0.79 19.23
C ASN A 3 -13.51 1.87 18.64
N LEU A 4 -14.43 2.40 19.44
CA LEU A 4 -15.33 3.46 19.01
C LEU A 4 -14.65 4.82 19.14
N GLN A 5 -14.50 5.54 18.03
CA GLN A 5 -13.97 6.91 18.02
C GLN A 5 -15.12 7.89 17.81
N THR A 6 -15.18 8.92 18.64
CA THR A 6 -16.17 10.00 18.52
C THR A 6 -15.46 11.33 18.27
N HIS A 7 -15.88 12.06 17.25
CA HIS A 7 -15.33 13.37 16.89
C HIS A 7 -16.42 14.45 16.92
N PRO A 8 -16.22 15.55 17.66
CA PRO A 8 -17.17 16.65 17.68
C PRO A 8 -17.16 17.40 16.35
N GLY A 9 -18.34 17.66 15.79
CA GLY A 9 -18.59 18.49 14.64
C GLY A 9 -18.73 19.97 15.02
N ARG A 10 -18.53 20.86 14.04
CA ARG A 10 -18.59 22.32 14.24
C ARG A 10 -19.99 22.84 14.56
N ASP A 11 -21.03 22.03 14.35
CA ASP A 11 -22.43 22.33 14.60
C ASP A 11 -22.98 21.66 15.87
N GLY A 12 -22.09 21.15 16.73
CA GLY A 12 -22.44 20.51 17.99
C GLY A 12 -22.86 19.03 17.87
N ARG A 13 -22.94 18.46 16.66
CA ARG A 13 -23.18 17.02 16.48
C ARG A 13 -21.88 16.22 16.60
N ALA A 14 -21.92 15.04 17.21
CA ALA A 14 -20.77 14.14 17.26
C ALA A 14 -20.87 13.07 16.15
N LEU A 15 -19.77 12.85 15.43
CA LEU A 15 -19.62 11.75 14.48
C LEU A 15 -18.99 10.56 15.20
N ALA A 16 -19.59 9.39 15.05
CA ALA A 16 -19.07 8.14 15.58
C ALA A 16 -18.53 7.27 14.44
N GLY A 17 -17.31 6.78 14.58
CA GLY A 17 -16.64 5.90 13.63
C GLY A 17 -16.05 4.68 14.33
N ARG A 18 -16.09 3.53 13.65
CA ARG A 18 -15.50 2.29 14.13
C ARG A 18 -15.01 1.46 12.94
N ALA A 19 -13.78 0.99 13.04
CA ALA A 19 -13.21 0.00 12.14
C ALA A 19 -12.59 -1.10 13.00
N ASP A 20 -13.15 -2.30 12.97
CA ASP A 20 -12.64 -3.43 13.75
C ASP A 20 -11.39 -4.03 13.13
N GLU A 21 -11.42 -4.16 11.81
CA GLU A 21 -10.31 -4.65 11.02
C GLU A 21 -9.97 -3.58 9.98
N PRO A 22 -8.91 -2.79 10.21
CA PRO A 22 -8.47 -1.78 9.26
C PRO A 22 -8.05 -2.40 7.92
N LYS A 23 -8.13 -1.60 6.86
CA LYS A 23 -7.77 -2.06 5.51
C LYS A 23 -6.28 -2.40 5.45
N GLY A 24 -5.96 -3.65 5.10
CA GLY A 24 -4.63 -4.23 5.13
C GLY A 24 -4.49 -5.39 6.11
N ASP A 25 -5.40 -5.51 7.08
CA ASP A 25 -5.42 -6.63 8.03
C ASP A 25 -5.89 -7.93 7.37
N PRO A 26 -5.57 -9.11 7.93
CA PRO A 26 -5.90 -10.40 7.32
C PRO A 26 -7.38 -10.61 6.97
N GLY A 27 -8.34 -10.07 7.73
CA GLY A 27 -9.77 -10.15 7.39
C GLY A 27 -10.33 -8.93 6.64
N ASN A 28 -9.49 -7.93 6.32
CA ASN A 28 -9.82 -6.80 5.44
C ASN A 28 -8.63 -6.45 4.54
N THR A 29 -8.18 -7.40 3.73
CA THR A 29 -6.96 -7.26 2.93
C THR A 29 -7.10 -6.23 1.81
N LEU A 30 -5.98 -5.67 1.37
CA LEU A 30 -5.92 -4.90 0.13
C LEU A 30 -6.01 -5.84 -1.07
N SER A 31 -6.80 -5.45 -2.07
CA SER A 31 -6.75 -6.03 -3.41
C SER A 31 -5.42 -5.72 -4.10
N ARG A 32 -5.10 -6.47 -5.16
CA ARG A 32 -3.89 -6.22 -5.96
C ARG A 32 -3.85 -4.82 -6.54
N ASP A 33 -4.99 -4.28 -6.98
CA ASP A 33 -5.07 -2.92 -7.53
C ASP A 33 -4.82 -1.87 -6.44
N GLU A 34 -5.39 -2.06 -5.24
CA GLU A 34 -5.14 -1.17 -4.10
C GLU A 34 -3.66 -1.19 -3.67
N ILE A 35 -3.02 -2.37 -3.69
CA ILE A 35 -1.57 -2.47 -3.43
C ILE A 35 -0.78 -1.74 -4.52
N ALA A 36 -1.09 -1.97 -5.79
CA ALA A 36 -0.40 -1.35 -6.91
C ALA A 36 -0.50 0.19 -6.86
N ASP A 37 -1.68 0.71 -6.56
CA ASP A 37 -1.91 2.15 -6.41
C ASP A 37 -1.17 2.75 -5.22
N LYS A 38 -1.12 2.03 -4.09
CA LYS A 38 -0.32 2.45 -2.92
C LYS A 38 1.15 2.51 -3.27
N VAL A 39 1.70 1.50 -3.96
CA VAL A 39 3.11 1.46 -4.38
C VAL A 39 3.42 2.61 -5.35
N ARG A 40 2.56 2.87 -6.34
CA ARG A 40 2.70 4.00 -7.26
C ARG A 40 2.77 5.33 -6.52
N ARG A 41 1.85 5.56 -5.58
CA ARG A 41 1.81 6.80 -4.78
C ARG A 41 3.03 6.96 -3.88
N LEU A 42 3.47 5.89 -3.22
CA LEU A 42 4.66 5.91 -2.37
C LEU A 42 5.95 6.17 -3.16
N ALA A 43 6.11 5.53 -4.33
CA ALA A 43 7.27 5.73 -5.18
C ALA A 43 7.34 7.16 -5.74
N ALA A 44 6.19 7.72 -6.14
CA ALA A 44 6.09 9.10 -6.58
C ALA A 44 6.42 10.09 -5.43
N PHE A 45 5.87 9.85 -4.24
CA PHE A 45 6.14 10.66 -3.06
C PHE A 45 7.62 10.67 -2.68
N ALA A 46 8.29 9.52 -2.74
CA ALA A 46 9.70 9.39 -2.40
C ALA A 46 10.65 9.81 -3.54
N GLY A 47 10.14 10.09 -4.74
CA GLY A 47 10.98 10.27 -5.94
C GLY A 47 11.80 9.01 -6.31
N ALA A 48 11.36 7.84 -5.86
CA ALA A 48 12.17 6.61 -5.90
C ALA A 48 12.26 5.96 -7.28
N ALA A 49 11.31 6.27 -8.18
CA ALA A 49 11.23 5.69 -9.50
C ALA A 49 10.23 6.43 -10.40
N THR A 50 10.41 6.33 -11.71
CA THR A 50 9.42 6.76 -12.70
C THR A 50 8.19 5.85 -12.67
N ALA A 51 7.04 6.37 -13.15
CA ALA A 51 5.80 5.58 -13.22
C ALA A 51 5.96 4.26 -14.00
N GLY A 52 6.71 4.29 -15.11
CA GLY A 52 6.98 3.10 -15.92
C GLY A 52 7.85 2.06 -15.19
N GLU A 53 8.85 2.49 -14.44
CA GLU A 53 9.67 1.58 -13.63
C GLU A 53 8.87 0.96 -12.48
N VAL A 54 8.01 1.74 -11.81
CA VAL A 54 7.12 1.21 -10.76
C VAL A 54 6.16 0.17 -11.33
N ALA A 55 5.56 0.45 -12.49
CA ALA A 55 4.66 -0.50 -13.14
C ALA A 55 5.35 -1.83 -13.46
N ARG A 56 6.59 -1.80 -14.00
CA ARG A 56 7.39 -3.01 -14.24
C ARG A 56 7.72 -3.77 -12.95
N ARG A 57 8.09 -3.06 -11.88
CA ARG A 57 8.40 -3.68 -10.58
C ARG A 57 7.17 -4.35 -9.96
N VAL A 58 6.00 -3.71 -10.01
CA VAL A 58 4.74 -4.29 -9.52
C VAL A 58 4.37 -5.54 -10.33
N ALA A 59 4.49 -5.50 -11.66
CA ALA A 59 4.24 -6.67 -12.51
C ALA A 59 5.20 -7.83 -12.16
N GLY A 60 6.50 -7.54 -12.00
CA GLY A 60 7.49 -8.54 -11.60
C GLY A 60 7.20 -9.14 -10.21
N ALA A 61 6.76 -8.33 -9.25
CA ALA A 61 6.40 -8.81 -7.91
C ALA A 61 5.20 -9.76 -7.93
N TRP A 62 4.25 -9.60 -8.87
CA TRP A 62 3.11 -10.51 -9.01
C TRP A 62 3.47 -11.86 -9.62
N GLU A 63 4.48 -11.88 -10.50
CA GLU A 63 4.97 -13.10 -11.14
C GLU A 63 6.14 -13.74 -10.41
N ILE A 64 6.48 -13.25 -9.22
CA ILE A 64 7.67 -13.66 -8.47
C ILE A 64 7.72 -15.16 -8.18
N ALA A 65 6.56 -15.76 -7.90
CA ALA A 65 6.43 -17.18 -7.60
C ALA A 65 6.65 -18.07 -8.85
N ALA A 66 6.49 -17.50 -10.05
CA ALA A 66 6.73 -18.20 -11.31
C ALA A 66 8.16 -18.06 -11.81
N GLN A 67 8.98 -17.20 -11.19
CA GLN A 67 10.37 -17.01 -11.63
C GLN A 67 11.25 -18.19 -11.17
N PRO A 68 12.03 -18.81 -12.07
CA PRO A 68 12.93 -19.91 -11.71
C PRO A 68 14.09 -19.44 -10.80
N ALA A 69 14.45 -18.17 -10.87
CA ALA A 69 15.39 -17.51 -9.97
C ALA A 69 15.11 -16.01 -9.92
N LEU A 70 15.35 -15.40 -8.76
CA LEU A 70 15.09 -13.97 -8.50
C LEU A 70 16.24 -13.04 -8.91
N GLY A 71 17.45 -13.58 -9.09
CA GLY A 71 18.66 -12.76 -9.30
C GLY A 71 18.98 -11.88 -8.08
N SER A 72 19.81 -10.85 -8.28
CA SER A 72 20.08 -9.88 -7.21
C SER A 72 18.91 -8.92 -7.04
N LEU A 73 18.35 -8.87 -5.83
CA LEU A 73 17.27 -7.96 -5.44
C LEU A 73 17.76 -6.53 -5.15
N PHE A 74 19.03 -6.40 -4.77
CA PHE A 74 19.67 -5.13 -4.50
C PHE A 74 20.83 -5.00 -5.50
N GLN A 75 20.62 -4.20 -6.55
CA GLN A 75 21.74 -3.71 -7.34
C GLN A 75 22.39 -2.57 -6.56
N GLU A 76 23.70 -2.64 -6.29
CA GLU A 76 24.45 -1.51 -5.76
C GLU A 76 24.29 -0.35 -6.75
N GLY A 77 23.71 0.77 -6.29
CA GLY A 77 23.59 1.94 -7.13
C GLY A 77 24.99 2.39 -7.58
N SER A 78 25.21 2.50 -8.89
CA SER A 78 26.32 3.30 -9.38
C SER A 78 26.11 4.72 -8.84
N ALA A 79 27.05 5.16 -8.01
CA ALA A 79 27.28 6.57 -7.75
C ALA A 79 27.59 7.33 -9.05
#